data_AF-A0A497PMX5-F1
#
_entry.id   AF-A0A497PMX5-F1
#
_cell.length_a   1.000
_cell.length_b   1.000
_cell.length_c   1.000
_cell.angle_alpha   90.00
_cell.angle_beta   90.00
_cell.angle_gamma   90.00
#
_symmetry.space_group_name_H-M   'P 1'
#
loop_
_entity.id
_entity.type
_entity.pdbx_description
1 polymer ?
#
loop_
_entity_poly.entity_id
_entity_poly.type
_entity_poly.pdbx_seq_one_letter_code
_entity_poly.pdbx_strand_id
1 'polypeptide(L)'
;MILREVKQMTKEILDSKNTLYNKYIDEWTLYELVWQSGKPLIDYAIYKQPRESDVNYKARLRDGYIFNFGKAIIDVYNFYLNEKDVYRDLNGLEKDEQWQLFQKDADLNNTDYDVLLNESQKLASVDGSIGI
;
A
#
# COMPACT_ATOMS: atom_id res chain seq x y z
N MET A 1 -30.97 -17.65 23.98
CA MET A 1 -29.60 -17.45 23.48
C MET A 1 -29.66 -17.57 21.96
N ILE A 2 -29.80 -16.46 21.25
CA ILE A 2 -29.86 -16.47 19.78
C ILE A 2 -28.43 -16.49 19.27
N LEU A 3 -27.97 -17.64 18.81
CA LEU A 3 -26.74 -17.78 18.06
C LEU A 3 -26.92 -17.01 16.75
N ARG A 4 -26.32 -15.83 16.64
CA ARG A 4 -26.17 -15.17 15.34
C ARG A 4 -25.24 -16.05 14.51
N GLU A 5 -25.76 -16.65 13.44
CA GLU A 5 -24.91 -17.19 12.39
C GLU A 5 -24.02 -16.06 11.87
N VAL A 6 -22.74 -16.10 12.23
CA VAL A 6 -21.74 -15.20 11.66
C VAL A 6 -21.51 -15.69 10.25
N LYS A 7 -22.28 -15.14 9.31
CA LYS A 7 -22.08 -15.37 7.88
C LYS A 7 -20.64 -14.96 7.57
N GLN A 8 -19.80 -15.91 7.15
CA GLN A 8 -18.39 -15.67 6.90
C GLN A 8 -18.25 -14.56 5.87
N MET A 9 -17.67 -13.44 6.29
CA MET A 9 -17.62 -12.22 5.51
C MET A 9 -16.46 -12.34 4.53
N THR A 10 -16.77 -12.58 3.25
CA THR A 10 -15.74 -12.67 2.20
C THR A 10 -15.37 -11.28 1.69
N LYS A 11 -14.17 -11.13 1.14
CA LYS A 11 -13.68 -9.85 0.57
C LYS A 11 -14.66 -9.29 -0.45
N GLU A 12 -15.24 -10.14 -1.30
CA GLU A 12 -16.21 -9.73 -2.31
C GLU A 12 -17.51 -9.15 -1.71
N ILE A 13 -17.93 -9.63 -0.53
CA ILE A 13 -19.11 -9.13 0.19
C ILE A 13 -18.83 -7.78 0.86
N LEU A 14 -17.59 -7.52 1.27
CA LEU A 14 -17.15 -6.24 1.83
C LEU A 14 -17.03 -5.18 0.74
N ASP A 15 -16.37 -5.53 -0.37
CA ASP A 15 -16.14 -4.67 -1.53
C ASP A 15 -17.47 -4.18 -2.14
N SER A 16 -18.47 -5.06 -2.24
CA SER A 16 -19.80 -4.71 -2.79
C SER A 16 -20.66 -3.79 -1.91
N LYS A 17 -20.28 -3.56 -0.65
CA LYS A 17 -21.10 -2.78 0.30
C LYS A 17 -20.68 -1.32 0.45
N ASN A 18 -19.43 -0.98 0.16
CA ASN A 18 -18.94 0.36 0.39
C ASN A 18 -19.01 1.19 -0.91
N THR A 19 -19.89 2.18 -0.92
CA THR A 19 -20.10 3.08 -2.07
C THR A 19 -18.87 3.93 -2.39
N LEU A 20 -18.07 4.29 -1.38
CA LEU A 20 -16.79 4.99 -1.59
C LEU A 20 -15.75 4.05 -2.19
N TYR A 21 -15.65 2.82 -1.67
CA TYR A 21 -14.73 1.82 -2.22
C TYR A 21 -14.98 1.59 -3.72
N ASN A 22 -16.23 1.31 -4.10
CA ASN A 22 -16.58 1.11 -5.51
C ASN A 22 -16.36 2.36 -6.37
N LYS A 23 -16.42 3.55 -5.78
CA LYS A 23 -16.15 4.81 -6.47
C LYS A 23 -14.66 5.03 -6.74
N TYR A 24 -13.79 4.60 -5.83
CA TYR A 24 -12.36 4.95 -5.85
C TYR A 24 -11.41 3.77 -6.15
N ILE A 25 -11.91 2.54 -6.23
CA ILE A 25 -11.06 1.34 -6.43
C ILE A 25 -10.22 1.41 -7.71
N ASP A 26 -10.74 1.98 -8.80
CA ASP A 26 -9.97 2.14 -10.05
C ASP A 26 -8.80 3.12 -9.87
N GLU A 27 -9.00 4.18 -9.09
CA GLU A 27 -8.01 5.21 -8.79
C GLU A 27 -6.93 4.65 -7.85
N TRP A 28 -7.32 3.96 -6.78
CA TRP A 28 -6.37 3.29 -5.88
C TRP A 28 -5.58 2.19 -6.59
N THR A 29 -6.22 1.43 -7.47
CA THR A 29 -5.52 0.44 -8.30
C THR A 29 -4.48 1.09 -9.20
N LEU A 30 -4.78 2.27 -9.76
CA LEU A 30 -3.81 3.04 -10.53
C LEU A 30 -2.65 3.54 -9.67
N TYR A 31 -2.91 4.00 -8.44
CA TYR A 31 -1.86 4.44 -7.51
C TYR A 31 -0.90 3.32 -7.14
N GLU A 32 -1.45 2.14 -6.79
CA GLU A 32 -0.66 0.93 -6.56
C GLU A 32 0.20 0.60 -7.79
N LEU A 33 -0.39 0.66 -9.00
CA LEU A 33 0.32 0.37 -10.24
C LEU A 33 1.47 1.35 -10.51
N VAL A 34 1.24 2.64 -10.26
CA VAL A 34 2.27 3.68 -10.40
C VAL A 34 3.36 3.49 -9.35
N TRP A 35 2.99 3.20 -8.11
CA TRP A 35 3.93 2.96 -7.02
C TRP A 35 4.83 1.75 -7.28
N GLN A 36 4.25 0.57 -7.58
CA GLN A 36 5.01 -0.63 -7.95
C GLN A 36 5.84 -0.41 -9.22
N SER A 37 5.36 0.47 -10.10
CA SER A 37 5.97 0.76 -11.40
C SER A 37 6.20 -0.55 -12.19
N GLY A 38 7.15 -0.57 -13.12
CA GLY A 38 7.60 -1.77 -13.81
C GLY A 38 6.76 -2.13 -15.03
N LYS A 39 6.90 -3.40 -15.44
CA LYS A 39 6.20 -3.94 -16.60
C LYS A 39 4.67 -3.78 -16.52
N PRO A 40 4.00 -4.00 -15.37
CA PRO A 40 2.55 -3.81 -15.27
C PRO A 40 2.11 -2.38 -15.62
N LEU A 41 2.83 -1.37 -15.13
CA LEU A 41 2.54 0.04 -15.45
C LEU A 41 2.76 0.34 -16.94
N ILE A 42 3.83 -0.20 -17.52
CA ILE A 42 4.13 -0.04 -18.95
C ILE A 42 3.02 -0.64 -19.80
N ASP A 43 2.59 -1.86 -19.49
CA ASP A 43 1.53 -2.55 -20.21
C ASP A 43 0.18 -1.85 -20.09
N TYR A 44 -0.08 -1.19 -18.94
CA TYR A 44 -1.26 -0.36 -18.73
C TYR A 44 -1.21 0.97 -19.49
N ALA A 45 -0.07 1.67 -19.46
CA ALA A 45 0.06 3.02 -20.00
C ALA A 45 0.32 3.06 -21.52
N ILE A 46 1.01 2.05 -22.06
CA ILE A 46 1.45 2.02 -23.45
C ILE A 46 0.59 1.04 -24.25
N TYR A 47 -0.45 1.57 -24.88
CA TYR A 47 -1.23 0.82 -25.88
C TYR A 47 -0.72 1.08 -27.30
N LYS A 48 -0.96 0.11 -28.19
CA LYS A 48 -0.60 0.21 -29.60
C LYS A 48 -1.57 1.14 -30.32
N GLN A 49 -1.04 2.14 -31.02
CA GLN A 49 -1.87 3.05 -31.80
C GLN A 49 -2.34 2.39 -33.11
N PRO A 50 -3.53 2.74 -33.65
CA PRO A 50 -4.06 2.10 -34.86
C PRO A 50 -3.15 2.18 -36.11
N ARG A 51 -2.31 3.22 -36.19
CA ARG A 51 -1.38 3.46 -37.32
C ARG A 51 0.08 3.14 -36.99
N GLU A 52 0.35 2.54 -35.84
CA GLU A 52 1.69 2.23 -35.39
C GLU A 52 2.14 0.85 -35.88
N SER A 53 3.37 0.77 -36.36
CA SER A 53 3.99 -0.50 -36.73
C SER A 53 4.32 -1.32 -35.48
N ASP A 54 4.32 -2.65 -35.59
CA ASP A 54 4.70 -3.53 -34.47
C ASP A 54 6.11 -3.26 -33.95
N VAL A 55 7.01 -2.82 -34.84
CA VAL A 55 8.39 -2.48 -34.50
C VAL A 55 8.44 -1.26 -33.59
N ASN A 56 7.70 -0.20 -33.95
CA ASN A 56 7.65 1.04 -33.16
C ASN A 56 6.95 0.82 -31.82
N TYR A 57 5.87 0.02 -31.81
CA TYR A 57 5.19 -0.34 -30.57
C TYR A 57 6.11 -1.07 -29.60
N LYS A 58 6.85 -2.08 -30.09
CA LYS A 58 7.84 -2.81 -29.27
C LYS A 58 9.00 -1.93 -28.81
N ALA A 59 9.42 -0.94 -29.60
CA ALA A 59 10.43 0.02 -29.18
C ALA A 59 9.93 0.86 -28.00
N ARG A 60 8.71 1.44 -28.09
CA ARG A 60 8.07 2.19 -27.01
C ARG A 60 7.91 1.38 -25.73
N LEU A 61 7.50 0.11 -25.82
CA LEU A 61 7.41 -0.77 -24.66
C LEU A 61 8.77 -0.96 -23.97
N ARG A 62 9.88 -1.03 -24.73
CA ARG A 62 11.23 -1.12 -24.17
C ARG A 62 11.69 0.19 -23.54
N ASP A 63 11.39 1.32 -24.17
CA ASP A 63 11.73 2.64 -23.64
C ASP A 63 10.94 2.96 -22.35
N GLY A 64 9.75 2.38 -22.20
CA GLY A 64 8.90 2.53 -21.01
C GLY A 64 9.57 2.09 -19.69
N TYR A 65 10.58 1.21 -19.74
CA TYR A 65 11.31 0.76 -18.54
C TYR A 65 12.09 1.86 -17.82
N ILE A 66 12.25 3.02 -18.46
CA ILE A 66 12.89 4.20 -17.87
C ILE A 66 12.01 4.82 -16.76
N PHE A 67 10.71 4.56 -16.70
CA PHE A 67 9.77 5.21 -15.77
C PHE A 67 9.63 4.54 -14.38
N ASN A 68 10.63 3.78 -13.92
CA ASN A 68 10.50 2.91 -12.73
C ASN A 68 11.05 3.52 -11.43
N PHE A 69 10.49 4.65 -10.99
CA PHE A 69 10.97 5.33 -9.78
C PHE A 69 9.91 5.53 -8.68
N GLY A 70 8.65 5.11 -8.89
CA GLY A 70 7.57 5.37 -7.93
C GLY A 70 7.90 4.89 -6.52
N LYS A 71 8.21 3.60 -6.38
CA LYS A 71 8.63 3.01 -5.11
C LYS A 71 9.90 3.64 -4.53
N ALA A 72 10.92 3.84 -5.35
CA ALA A 72 12.20 4.39 -4.90
C ALA A 72 12.04 5.81 -4.30
N ILE A 73 11.18 6.65 -4.88
CA ILE A 73 10.90 7.99 -4.36
C ILE A 73 10.25 7.91 -2.98
N ILE A 74 9.21 7.08 -2.83
CA ILE A 74 8.51 6.92 -1.54
C ILE A 74 9.44 6.32 -0.49
N ASP A 75 10.24 5.33 -0.85
CA ASP A 75 11.21 4.71 0.06
C ASP A 75 12.23 5.73 0.58
N VAL A 76 12.73 6.63 -0.28
CA VAL A 76 13.67 7.69 0.12
C VAL A 76 13.01 8.69 1.08
N TYR A 77 11.81 9.17 0.76
CA TYR A 77 11.09 10.08 1.65
C TYR A 77 10.79 9.44 3.01
N ASN A 78 10.31 8.21 3.00
CA ASN A 78 10.01 7.49 4.22
C ASN A 78 11.28 7.26 5.07
N PHE A 79 12.39 6.85 4.43
CA PHE A 79 13.67 6.70 5.11
C PHE A 79 14.06 7.97 5.87
N TYR A 80 14.01 9.14 5.24
CA TYR A 80 14.38 10.40 5.92
C TYR A 80 13.41 10.82 7.03
N LEU A 81 12.13 10.46 6.93
CA LEU A 81 11.16 10.72 8.00
C LEU A 81 11.40 9.82 9.22
N ASN A 82 11.88 8.59 9.00
CA ASN A 82 12.07 7.57 10.04
C ASN A 82 13.55 7.26 10.32
N GLU A 83 14.48 8.10 9.86
CA GLU A 83 15.92 7.91 10.04
C GLU A 83 16.31 7.90 11.52
N LYS A 84 15.54 8.61 12.35
CA LYS A 84 15.76 8.73 13.79
C LYS A 84 14.72 7.93 14.55
N ASP A 85 15.17 7.32 15.64
CA ASP A 85 14.29 6.67 16.59
C ASP A 85 13.21 7.65 17.09
N VAL A 86 11.96 7.20 17.03
CA VAL A 86 10.82 8.00 17.44
C VAL A 86 10.71 7.97 18.96
N TYR A 87 10.95 9.12 19.59
CA TYR A 87 10.62 9.30 21.00
C TYR A 87 9.10 9.43 21.19
N ARG A 88 8.52 8.58 22.03
CA ARG A 88 7.09 8.61 22.39
C ARG A 88 6.97 8.76 23.90
N ASP A 89 6.26 9.80 24.34
CA ASP A 89 5.87 9.94 25.74
C ASP A 89 4.64 9.07 26.01
N LEU A 90 4.88 7.92 26.62
CA LEU A 90 3.86 6.92 26.94
C LEU A 90 3.29 7.10 28.35
N ASN A 91 3.79 8.06 29.13
CA ASN A 91 3.44 8.36 30.52
C ASN A 91 3.56 7.19 31.52
N GLY A 92 2.65 6.23 31.44
CA GLY A 92 2.62 5.02 32.27
C GLY A 92 2.35 3.75 31.46
N LEU A 93 2.01 3.86 30.17
CA LEU A 93 1.83 2.74 29.26
C LEU A 93 3.14 1.99 29.03
N GLU A 94 4.30 2.63 29.22
CA GLU A 94 5.59 1.93 29.11
C GLU A 94 5.76 0.80 30.15
N LYS A 95 4.96 0.80 31.22
CA LYS A 95 4.95 -0.24 32.27
C LYS A 95 3.86 -1.29 32.06
N ASP A 96 2.96 -1.08 31.10
CA ASP A 96 1.87 -2.01 30.81
C ASP A 96 2.40 -3.23 30.03
N GLU A 97 2.17 -4.43 30.54
CA GLU A 97 2.67 -5.66 29.93
C GLU A 97 2.04 -5.93 28.56
N GLN A 98 0.75 -5.59 28.36
CA GLN A 98 0.09 -5.79 27.07
C GLN A 98 0.66 -4.84 26.03
N TRP A 99 0.95 -3.60 26.42
CA TRP A 99 1.59 -2.62 25.54
C TRP A 99 3.00 -3.07 25.13
N GLN A 100 3.79 -3.60 26.06
CA GLN A 100 5.12 -4.13 25.74
C GLN A 100 5.08 -5.35 24.81
N LEU A 101 4.06 -6.20 24.95
CA LEU A 101 3.83 -7.32 24.03
C LEU A 101 3.44 -6.83 22.64
N PHE A 102 2.51 -5.86 22.57
CA PHE A 102 2.10 -5.22 21.32
C PHE A 102 3.27 -4.52 20.61
N GLN A 103 4.17 -3.86 21.35
CA GLN A 103 5.35 -3.23 20.76
C GLN A 103 6.27 -4.23 20.04
N LYS A 104 6.33 -5.49 20.52
CA LYS A 104 7.17 -6.55 19.95
C LYS A 104 6.49 -7.29 18.80
N ASP A 105 5.17 -7.36 18.82
CA ASP A 105 4.37 -8.06 17.83
C ASP A 105 3.03 -7.32 17.65
N ALA A 106 3.05 -6.33 16.77
CA ALA A 106 1.95 -5.42 16.55
C ALA A 106 0.89 -5.98 15.59
N ASP A 107 1.25 -7.01 14.80
CA ASP A 107 0.42 -7.58 13.74
C ASP A 107 0.17 -9.10 13.85
N LEU A 108 0.63 -9.73 14.94
CA LEU A 108 0.61 -11.18 15.18
C LEU A 108 1.49 -12.00 14.21
N ASN A 109 2.39 -11.34 13.48
CA ASN A 109 3.36 -11.98 12.59
C ASN A 109 4.82 -11.69 13.00
N ASN A 110 5.04 -11.23 14.23
CA ASN A 110 6.32 -10.74 14.76
C ASN A 110 6.83 -9.45 14.11
N THR A 111 5.93 -8.61 13.58
CA THR A 111 6.29 -7.27 13.16
C THR A 111 6.26 -6.34 14.36
N ASP A 112 7.39 -5.74 14.72
CA ASP A 112 7.42 -4.76 15.80
C ASP A 112 6.64 -3.48 15.41
N TYR A 113 6.25 -2.73 16.43
CA TYR A 113 5.39 -1.56 16.24
C TYR A 113 6.03 -0.45 15.39
N ASP A 114 7.35 -0.28 15.43
CA ASP A 114 8.04 0.74 14.65
C ASP A 114 8.07 0.37 13.17
N VAL A 115 8.31 -0.90 12.85
CA VAL A 115 8.22 -1.42 11.49
C VAL A 115 6.79 -1.30 10.97
N LEU A 116 5.77 -1.67 11.77
CA LEU A 116 4.38 -1.55 11.37
C LEU A 116 4.01 -0.09 11.02
N LEU A 117 4.41 0.87 11.86
CA LEU A 117 4.17 2.29 11.61
C LEU A 117 4.92 2.80 10.38
N ASN A 118 6.14 2.34 10.16
CA ASN A 118 6.92 2.71 8.99
C ASN A 118 6.24 2.22 7.70
N GLU A 119 5.83 0.95 7.64
CA GLU A 119 5.10 0.40 6.49
C GLU A 119 3.75 1.09 6.28
N SER A 120 3.04 1.37 7.37
CA SER A 120 1.80 2.16 7.37
C SER A 120 1.99 3.53 6.74
N GLN A 121 3.10 4.22 7.06
CA GLN A 121 3.46 5.51 6.49
C GLN A 121 3.75 5.42 4.98
N LYS A 122 4.39 4.33 4.51
CA LYS A 122 4.62 4.11 3.07
C LYS A 122 3.29 3.98 2.34
N LEU A 123 2.39 3.14 2.83
CA LEU A 123 1.06 2.93 2.24
C LEU A 123 0.23 4.22 2.26
N ALA A 124 0.25 4.97 3.37
CA ALA A 124 -0.40 6.27 3.45
C ALA A 124 0.15 7.29 2.43
N SER A 125 1.42 7.17 2.04
CA SER A 125 2.03 8.03 1.01
C SER A 125 1.55 7.68 -0.41
N VAL A 126 1.01 6.47 -0.61
CA VAL A 126 0.44 6.01 -1.88
C VAL A 126 -1.06 6.32 -1.92
N ASP A 127 -1.80 5.89 -0.91
CA ASP A 127 -3.27 5.92 -0.88
C ASP A 127 -3.85 7.20 -0.24
N GLY A 128 -3.00 8.03 0.36
CA GLY A 128 -3.37 9.24 1.09
C GLY A 128 -3.86 8.99 2.52
N SER A 129 -4.26 7.77 2.86
CA SER A 129 -4.64 7.35 4.20
C SER A 129 -4.60 5.83 4.33
N ILE A 130 -4.41 5.31 5.54
CA ILE A 130 -4.63 3.90 5.86
C ILE A 130 -5.75 3.75 6.89
N GLY A 131 -6.53 2.68 6.77
CA GLY A 131 -7.48 2.27 7.80
C GLY A 131 -6.78 1.48 8.89
N ILE A 132 -7.27 1.62 10.13
CA ILE A 132 -6.92 0.76 11.28
C ILE A 132 -8.05 -0.25 11.47
#